data_AF-D0NIJ6-F1
#
_entry.id   AF-D0NIJ6-F1
#
_cell.length_a   1.000
_cell.length_b   1.000
_cell.length_c   1.000
_cell.angle_alpha   90.00
_cell.angle_beta   90.00
_cell.angle_gamma   90.00
#
_symmetry.space_group_name_H-M   'P 1'
#
loop_
_entity.id
_entity.type
_entity.pdbx_description
1 polymer ?
#
loop_
_entity_poly.entity_id
_entity_poly.type
_entity_poly.pdbx_seq_one_letter_code
_entity_poly.pdbx_strand_id
1 'polypeptide(L)'
;MTFSADIDAAAQEIQRVCTGAASDEAALASLLLSKTVEQRYLIWWRYRILFKQSLTVWVKSTSNYGVLLQMLASPLEQVEAEILRKATKGLGTTEEWIYPVVMARSNAEIALLKKTFQEKYGEDLVKVLSSDLSGDLKKVILAAMRGEVADFNASIHTSAKAAADADALYKAALAQY
;
A
#
# COMPACT_ATOMS: atom_id res chain seq x y z
N MET A 1 4.04 -1.19 24.13
CA MET A 1 4.67 -0.24 23.19
C MET A 1 4.76 1.10 23.89
N THR A 2 5.98 1.64 24.05
CA THR A 2 6.24 2.89 24.76
C THR A 2 6.54 3.95 23.71
N PHE A 3 5.81 5.07 23.73
CA PHE A 3 6.01 6.18 22.78
C PHE A 3 6.92 7.23 23.40
N SER A 4 7.79 7.86 22.61
CA SER A 4 8.61 8.97 23.09
C SER A 4 7.77 10.25 23.23
N ALA A 5 8.25 11.18 24.07
CA ALA A 5 7.61 12.48 24.24
C ALA A 5 7.44 13.24 22.91
N ASP A 6 8.39 13.09 21.99
CA ASP A 6 8.33 13.71 20.66
C ASP A 6 7.18 13.18 19.81
N ILE A 7 6.89 11.88 19.89
CA ILE A 7 5.77 11.25 19.16
C ILE A 7 4.43 11.70 19.75
N ASP A 8 4.36 11.81 21.08
CA ASP A 8 3.18 12.31 21.79
C ASP A 8 2.89 13.77 21.45
N ALA A 9 3.93 14.62 21.49
CA ALA A 9 3.86 16.02 21.13
C ALA A 9 3.45 16.20 19.66
N ALA A 10 4.04 15.42 18.75
CA ALA A 10 3.67 15.45 17.34
C ALA A 10 2.21 15.06 17.12
N ALA A 11 1.71 14.00 17.77
CA ALA A 11 0.32 13.60 17.65
C ALA A 11 -0.66 14.65 18.19
N GLN A 12 -0.33 15.32 19.29
CA GLN A 12 -1.12 16.41 19.85
C GLN A 12 -1.10 17.67 18.97
N GLU A 13 0.07 18.00 18.41
CA GLU A 13 0.20 19.15 17.51
C GLU A 13 -0.58 18.93 16.21
N ILE A 14 -0.50 17.73 15.63
CA ILE A 14 -1.33 17.31 14.51
C ILE A 14 -2.83 17.48 14.85
N GLN A 15 -3.27 17.03 16.03
CA GLN A 15 -4.66 17.23 16.46
C GLN A 15 -5.01 18.73 16.45
N ARG A 16 -4.15 19.57 17.04
CA ARG A 16 -4.37 21.02 17.14
C ARG A 16 -4.50 21.70 15.77
N VAL A 17 -3.63 21.36 14.81
CA VAL A 17 -3.61 22.01 13.48
C VAL A 17 -4.63 21.42 12.50
N CYS A 18 -5.07 20.17 12.71
CA CYS A 18 -6.01 19.50 11.83
C CYS A 18 -7.48 19.57 12.30
N THR A 19 -7.77 19.96 13.54
CA THR A 19 -9.15 20.19 14.01
C THR A 19 -9.63 21.61 13.69
N GLY A 20 -10.53 21.77 12.72
CA GLY A 20 -11.14 23.07 12.38
C GLY A 20 -11.78 23.09 10.99
N ALA A 21 -12.41 24.22 10.63
CA ALA A 21 -13.06 24.41 9.32
C ALA A 21 -12.08 24.63 8.15
N ALA A 22 -10.82 24.94 8.46
CA ALA A 22 -9.72 24.99 7.51
C ALA A 22 -8.58 24.13 8.07
N SER A 23 -8.45 22.89 7.59
CA SER A 23 -7.27 22.08 7.88
C SER A 23 -6.04 22.78 7.33
N ASP A 24 -5.06 23.09 8.19
CA ASP A 24 -3.81 23.69 7.75
C ASP A 24 -2.91 22.60 7.13
N GLU A 25 -3.13 22.37 5.83
CA GLU A 25 -2.38 21.38 5.04
C GLU A 25 -0.88 21.70 5.04
N ALA A 26 -0.48 22.98 5.10
CA ALA A 26 0.92 23.40 5.11
C ALA A 26 1.60 23.09 6.44
N ALA A 27 0.92 23.33 7.58
CA ALA A 27 1.42 22.96 8.90
C ALA A 27 1.58 21.44 9.03
N LEU A 28 0.59 20.68 8.56
CA LEU A 28 0.67 19.21 8.54
C LEU A 28 1.84 18.72 7.67
N ALA A 29 2.02 19.30 6.48
CA ALA A 29 3.13 18.97 5.61
C ALA A 29 4.48 19.21 6.28
N SER A 30 4.68 20.38 6.88
CA SER A 30 5.92 20.72 7.60
C SER A 30 6.21 19.73 8.74
N LEU A 31 5.17 19.34 9.49
CA LEU A 31 5.30 18.39 10.60
C LEU A 31 5.66 16.99 10.10
N LEU A 32 5.02 16.49 9.04
CA LEU A 32 5.27 15.15 8.50
C LEU A 32 6.59 15.04 7.73
N LEU A 33 6.96 16.07 6.96
CA LEU A 33 8.18 16.10 6.16
C LEU A 33 9.44 16.16 7.04
N SER A 34 9.33 16.71 8.25
CA SER A 34 10.40 16.71 9.24
C SER A 34 10.54 15.39 10.02
N LYS A 35 9.78 14.34 9.70
CA LYS A 35 9.77 13.05 10.40
C LYS A 35 10.22 11.92 9.48
N THR A 36 10.87 10.91 10.05
CA THR A 36 11.20 9.67 9.33
C THR A 36 9.95 8.82 9.07
N VAL A 37 10.07 7.80 8.22
CA VAL A 37 8.97 6.86 7.93
C VAL A 37 8.51 6.16 9.23
N GLU A 38 9.44 5.73 10.06
CA GLU A 38 9.19 5.05 11.34
C GLU A 38 8.51 6.00 12.32
N GLN A 39 8.96 7.25 12.41
CA GLN A 39 8.32 8.25 13.25
C GLN A 39 6.89 8.53 12.79
N ARG A 40 6.64 8.66 11.49
CA ARG A 40 5.28 8.84 10.95
C ARG A 40 4.38 7.65 11.29
N TYR A 41 4.90 6.42 11.18
CA TYR A 41 4.18 5.21 11.59
C TYR A 41 3.83 5.20 13.08
N LEU A 42 4.78 5.55 13.95
CA LEU A 42 4.56 5.64 15.39
C LEU A 42 3.57 6.76 15.75
N ILE A 43 3.66 7.91 15.09
CA ILE A 43 2.70 9.02 15.24
C ILE A 43 1.29 8.54 14.86
N TRP A 44 1.14 7.87 13.71
CA TRP A 44 -0.15 7.33 13.28
C TRP A 44 -0.74 6.38 14.32
N TRP A 45 0.05 5.44 14.84
CA TRP A 45 -0.40 4.54 15.90
C TRP A 45 -0.75 5.27 17.19
N ARG A 46 0.10 6.21 17.61
CA ARG A 46 -0.10 6.97 18.85
C ARG A 46 -1.36 7.82 18.78
N TYR A 47 -1.59 8.46 17.65
CA TYR A 47 -2.76 9.26 17.37
C TYR A 47 -4.06 8.45 17.53
N ARG A 48 -4.10 7.23 16.96
CA ARG A 48 -5.23 6.30 17.14
C ARG A 48 -5.48 5.94 18.60
N ILE A 49 -4.42 5.77 19.39
CA ILE A 49 -4.53 5.43 20.81
C ILE A 49 -5.09 6.59 21.63
N LEU A 50 -4.56 7.80 21.40
CA LEU A 50 -4.90 9.02 22.14
C LEU A 50 -6.30 9.51 21.82
N PHE A 51 -6.64 9.62 20.54
CA PHE A 51 -7.88 10.29 20.10
C PHE A 51 -8.99 9.31 19.72
N LYS A 52 -8.70 8.00 19.67
CA LYS A 52 -9.63 6.94 19.22
C LYS A 52 -10.13 7.12 17.79
N GLN A 53 -9.35 7.80 16.95
CA GLN A 53 -9.69 8.08 15.55
C GLN A 53 -8.46 7.89 14.66
N SER A 54 -8.68 7.61 13.38
CA SER A 54 -7.60 7.61 12.39
C SER A 54 -7.18 9.04 12.07
N LEU A 55 -5.87 9.23 11.85
CA LEU A 55 -5.32 10.50 11.36
C LEU A 55 -5.95 10.94 10.03
N THR A 56 -6.40 9.97 9.22
CA THR A 56 -7.03 10.22 7.91
C THR A 56 -8.44 10.83 7.99
N VAL A 57 -9.09 10.84 9.16
CA VAL A 57 -10.46 11.37 9.32
C VAL A 57 -10.51 12.90 9.11
N TRP A 58 -9.40 13.58 9.38
CA TRP A 58 -9.35 15.04 9.49
C TRP A 58 -8.94 15.73 8.20
N VAL A 59 -8.16 15.06 7.36
CA VAL A 59 -7.88 15.56 6.02
C VAL A 59 -9.10 15.27 5.15
N LYS A 60 -10.17 16.05 5.28
CA LYS A 60 -11.36 15.95 4.42
C LYS A 60 -11.17 16.66 3.07
N SER A 61 -9.93 16.76 2.63
CA SER A 61 -9.56 17.47 1.41
C SER A 61 -9.66 16.51 0.23
N THR A 62 -10.37 16.93 -0.81
CA THR A 62 -10.45 16.24 -2.10
C THR A 62 -9.38 16.73 -3.08
N SER A 63 -8.51 17.65 -2.65
CA SER A 63 -7.41 18.14 -3.49
C SER A 63 -6.34 17.07 -3.65
N ASN A 64 -5.62 17.08 -4.78
CA ASN A 64 -4.50 16.17 -5.01
C ASN A 64 -3.44 16.30 -3.90
N TYR A 65 -3.20 17.51 -3.41
CA TYR A 65 -2.25 17.76 -2.32
C TYR A 65 -2.72 17.17 -0.98
N GLY A 66 -3.99 17.35 -0.63
CA GLY A 66 -4.58 16.76 0.58
C GLY A 66 -4.53 15.22 0.57
N VAL A 67 -4.80 14.60 -0.59
CA VAL A 67 -4.66 13.15 -0.76
C VAL A 67 -3.21 12.70 -0.57
N LEU A 68 -2.23 13.43 -1.12
CA LEU A 68 -0.81 13.12 -0.91
C LEU A 68 -0.41 13.23 0.57
N LEU A 69 -0.95 14.20 1.30
CA LEU A 69 -0.71 14.34 2.74
C LEU A 69 -1.33 13.20 3.55
N GLN A 70 -2.54 12.75 3.20
CA GLN A 70 -3.14 11.56 3.82
C GLN A 70 -2.28 10.31 3.62
N MET A 71 -1.75 10.15 2.41
CA MET A 71 -0.86 9.03 2.08
C MET A 71 0.44 9.11 2.90
N LEU A 72 1.05 10.29 2.99
CA LEU A 72 2.27 10.50 3.78
C LEU A 72 2.06 10.26 5.28
N ALA A 73 0.85 10.57 5.77
CA ALA A 73 0.45 10.43 7.16
C ALA A 73 0.06 8.99 7.56
N SER A 74 -0.08 8.09 6.59
CA SER A 74 -0.58 6.73 6.80
C SER A 74 0.50 5.68 6.58
N PRO A 75 0.44 4.53 7.28
CA PRO A 75 1.25 3.38 6.95
C PRO A 75 1.06 2.93 5.49
N LEU A 76 2.10 2.38 4.88
CA LEU A 76 2.10 2.04 3.47
C LEU A 76 0.98 1.06 3.11
N GLU A 77 0.79 0.02 3.92
CA GLU A 77 -0.25 -1.00 3.73
C GLU A 77 -1.68 -0.40 3.78
N GLN A 78 -1.87 0.68 4.53
CA GLN A 78 -3.16 1.39 4.61
C GLN A 78 -3.45 2.18 3.33
N VAL A 79 -2.41 2.80 2.77
CA VAL A 79 -2.48 3.57 1.52
C VAL A 79 -2.70 2.65 0.34
N GLU A 80 -1.96 1.54 0.28
CA GLU A 80 -2.06 0.57 -0.80
C GLU A 80 -3.42 -0.12 -0.82
N ALA A 81 -3.95 -0.47 0.35
CA ALA A 81 -5.31 -0.98 0.44
C ALA A 81 -6.33 0.03 -0.11
N GLU A 82 -6.14 1.33 0.12
CA GLU A 82 -7.00 2.39 -0.46
C GLU A 82 -6.84 2.52 -1.97
N ILE A 83 -5.61 2.45 -2.49
CA ILE A 83 -5.34 2.49 -3.93
C ILE A 83 -6.04 1.30 -4.61
N LEU A 84 -5.86 0.09 -4.08
CA LEU A 84 -6.49 -1.12 -4.62
C LEU A 84 -8.01 -1.05 -4.51
N ARG A 85 -8.57 -0.51 -3.42
CA ARG A 85 -10.01 -0.32 -3.30
C ARG A 85 -10.54 0.69 -4.31
N LYS A 86 -9.84 1.79 -4.54
CA LYS A 86 -10.24 2.80 -5.54
C LYS A 86 -10.13 2.25 -6.97
N ALA A 87 -9.11 1.44 -7.25
CA ALA A 87 -8.91 0.83 -8.55
C ALA A 87 -9.97 -0.22 -8.91
N THR A 88 -10.60 -0.84 -7.91
CA THR A 88 -11.59 -1.93 -8.08
C THR A 88 -13.03 -1.48 -7.85
N LYS A 89 -13.25 -0.39 -7.10
CA LYS A 89 -14.60 0.09 -6.78
C LYS A 89 -15.10 1.07 -7.85
N GLY A 90 -15.99 0.60 -8.74
CA GLY A 90 -16.67 1.47 -9.70
C GLY A 90 -17.18 0.73 -10.93
N LEU A 91 -17.58 1.48 -11.95
CA LEU A 91 -17.83 0.93 -13.28
C LEU A 91 -16.49 0.82 -14.01
N GLY A 92 -15.90 -0.37 -13.98
CA GLY A 92 -14.59 -0.67 -14.57
C GLY A 92 -13.47 -0.76 -13.53
N THR A 93 -12.28 -1.14 -14.01
CA THR A 93 -11.10 -1.41 -13.19
C THR A 93 -9.91 -0.60 -13.71
N THR A 94 -9.20 0.10 -12.84
CA THR A 94 -7.97 0.82 -13.21
C THR A 94 -6.77 -0.10 -13.02
N GLU A 95 -6.52 -0.96 -14.01
CA GLU A 95 -5.47 -1.98 -13.99
C GLU A 95 -4.07 -1.38 -13.77
N GLU A 96 -3.83 -0.17 -14.27
CA GLU A 96 -2.54 0.54 -14.17
C GLU A 96 -2.15 0.89 -12.73
N TRP A 97 -3.12 0.91 -11.81
CA TRP A 97 -2.87 1.19 -10.40
C TRP A 97 -2.64 -0.09 -9.58
N ILE A 98 -3.07 -1.24 -10.09
CA ILE A 98 -3.02 -2.52 -9.38
C ILE A 98 -1.62 -3.13 -9.49
N TYR A 99 -1.07 -3.22 -10.70
CA TYR A 99 0.19 -3.93 -10.92
C TYR A 99 1.39 -3.31 -10.16
N PRO A 100 1.56 -1.97 -10.04
CA PRO A 100 2.72 -1.43 -9.34
C PRO A 100 2.69 -1.73 -7.85
N VAL A 101 1.49 -1.78 -7.26
CA VAL A 101 1.29 -2.11 -5.86
C VAL A 101 1.60 -3.59 -5.62
N VAL A 102 1.06 -4.49 -6.44
CA VAL A 102 1.20 -5.93 -6.21
C VAL A 102 2.61 -6.44 -6.56
N MET A 103 3.22 -5.93 -7.64
CA MET A 103 4.49 -6.44 -8.15
C MET A 103 5.73 -5.95 -7.38
N ALA A 104 5.61 -4.85 -6.65
CA ALA A 104 6.74 -4.24 -5.93
C ALA A 104 6.88 -4.72 -4.48
N ARG A 105 6.14 -5.77 -4.07
CA ARG A 105 6.03 -6.19 -2.67
C ARG A 105 6.64 -7.56 -2.43
N SER A 106 7.29 -7.68 -1.28
CA SER A 106 7.75 -8.95 -0.72
C SER A 106 6.57 -9.80 -0.23
N ASN A 107 6.84 -11.10 -0.01
CA ASN A 107 5.84 -12.04 0.53
C ASN A 107 5.24 -11.55 1.86
N ALA A 108 6.07 -10.99 2.75
CA ALA A 108 5.63 -10.46 4.04
C ALA A 108 4.74 -9.22 3.89
N GLU A 109 5.08 -8.31 2.97
CA GLU A 109 4.27 -7.12 2.68
C GLU A 109 2.94 -7.50 2.03
N ILE A 110 2.91 -8.47 1.12
CA ILE A 110 1.65 -9.00 0.55
C ILE A 110 0.74 -9.58 1.63
N ALA A 111 1.29 -10.34 2.58
CA ALA A 111 0.52 -10.88 3.69
C ALA A 111 -0.06 -9.76 4.58
N LEU A 112 0.74 -8.74 4.88
CA LEU A 112 0.30 -7.56 5.63
C LEU A 112 -0.80 -6.82 4.87
N LEU A 113 -0.62 -6.56 3.58
CA LEU A 113 -1.58 -5.85 2.73
C LEU A 113 -2.93 -6.57 2.68
N LYS A 114 -2.95 -7.90 2.49
CA LYS A 114 -4.18 -8.70 2.53
C LYS A 114 -4.91 -8.54 3.86
N LYS A 115 -4.18 -8.66 4.97
CA LYS A 115 -4.74 -8.50 6.31
C LYS A 115 -5.32 -7.10 6.50
N THR A 116 -4.58 -6.07 6.14
CA THR A 116 -5.02 -4.67 6.25
C THR A 116 -6.26 -4.40 5.40
N PHE A 117 -6.31 -4.92 4.17
CA PHE A 117 -7.48 -4.76 3.31
C PHE A 117 -8.73 -5.42 3.92
N GLN A 118 -8.59 -6.64 4.45
CA GLN A 118 -9.67 -7.35 5.13
C GLN A 118 -10.14 -6.61 6.40
N GLU A 119 -9.22 -6.10 7.22
CA GLU A 119 -9.55 -5.33 8.43
C GLU A 119 -10.27 -4.01 8.10
N LYS A 120 -9.89 -3.36 6.98
CA LYS A 120 -10.40 -2.05 6.60
C LYS A 120 -11.73 -2.09 5.86
N TYR A 121 -11.93 -3.09 5.00
CA TYR A 121 -13.10 -3.17 4.12
C TYR A 121 -14.00 -4.38 4.38
N GLY A 122 -13.56 -5.35 5.21
CA GLY A 122 -14.33 -6.56 5.46
C GLY A 122 -14.35 -7.54 4.28
N GLU A 123 -13.55 -7.29 3.24
CA GLU A 123 -13.52 -8.06 2.00
C GLU A 123 -12.15 -8.71 1.79
N ASP A 124 -12.14 -9.89 1.15
CA ASP A 124 -10.91 -10.59 0.79
C ASP A 124 -10.32 -9.97 -0.48
N LEU A 125 -9.12 -9.38 -0.36
CA LEU A 125 -8.45 -8.70 -1.46
C LEU A 125 -8.24 -9.60 -2.70
N VAL A 126 -7.91 -10.88 -2.49
CA VAL A 126 -7.69 -11.82 -3.61
C VAL A 126 -8.99 -12.09 -4.34
N LYS A 127 -10.11 -12.19 -3.60
CA LYS A 127 -11.44 -12.35 -4.22
C LYS A 127 -11.84 -11.11 -5.01
N VAL A 128 -11.63 -9.92 -4.47
CA VAL A 128 -11.92 -8.64 -5.15
C VAL A 128 -11.13 -8.53 -6.45
N LEU A 129 -9.80 -8.73 -6.40
CA LEU A 129 -8.96 -8.70 -7.60
C LEU A 129 -9.35 -9.80 -8.61
N SER A 130 -9.79 -10.96 -8.14
CA SER A 130 -10.25 -12.04 -9.01
C SER A 130 -11.57 -11.71 -9.72
N SER A 131 -12.49 -10.97 -9.08
CA SER A 131 -13.74 -10.57 -9.72
C SER A 131 -13.57 -9.42 -10.72
N ASP A 132 -12.65 -8.51 -10.45
CA ASP A 132 -12.49 -7.28 -11.25
C ASP A 132 -11.47 -7.36 -12.38
N LEU A 133 -10.59 -8.38 -12.36
CA LEU A 133 -9.59 -8.62 -13.40
C LEU A 133 -10.00 -9.78 -14.29
N SER A 134 -9.49 -9.78 -15.53
CA SER A 134 -9.67 -10.88 -16.48
C SER A 134 -8.39 -11.20 -17.24
N GLY A 135 -8.43 -12.22 -18.10
CA GLY A 135 -7.31 -12.58 -18.98
C GLY A 135 -6.02 -12.95 -18.26
N ASP A 136 -4.89 -12.64 -18.90
CA ASP A 136 -3.56 -12.98 -18.39
C ASP A 136 -3.11 -12.07 -17.26
N LEU A 137 -3.56 -10.80 -17.25
CA LEU A 137 -3.30 -9.89 -16.13
C LEU A 137 -3.82 -10.48 -14.81
N LYS A 138 -5.07 -10.99 -14.80
CA LYS A 138 -5.62 -11.68 -13.62
C LYS A 138 -4.71 -12.82 -13.17
N LYS A 139 -4.25 -13.66 -14.08
CA LYS A 139 -3.41 -14.83 -13.73
C LYS A 139 -2.12 -14.38 -13.06
N VAL A 140 -1.48 -13.36 -13.63
CA VAL A 140 -0.22 -12.78 -13.15
C VAL A 140 -0.39 -12.11 -11.79
N ILE A 141 -1.42 -11.28 -11.60
CA ILE A 141 -1.72 -10.62 -10.32
C ILE A 141 -2.06 -11.65 -9.24
N LEU A 142 -2.90 -12.64 -9.53
CA LEU A 142 -3.25 -13.67 -8.56
C LEU A 142 -2.06 -14.57 -8.20
N ALA A 143 -1.13 -14.80 -9.13
CA ALA A 143 0.13 -15.50 -8.84
C ALA A 143 1.00 -14.70 -7.87
N ALA A 144 1.23 -13.41 -8.14
CA ALA A 144 1.98 -12.53 -7.25
C ALA A 144 1.31 -12.42 -5.86
N MET A 145 -0.02 -12.33 -5.83
CA MET A 145 -0.79 -12.29 -4.60
C MET A 145 -0.70 -13.58 -3.77
N ARG A 146 -0.16 -14.70 -4.25
CA ARG A 146 0.10 -15.86 -3.36
C ARG A 146 1.17 -15.53 -2.33
N GLY A 147 2.14 -14.68 -2.67
CA GLY A 147 3.26 -14.33 -1.78
C GLY A 147 4.18 -15.54 -1.55
N GLU A 148 4.42 -16.33 -2.60
CA GLU A 148 5.22 -17.55 -2.58
C GLU A 148 6.47 -17.40 -3.46
N VAL A 149 6.97 -16.17 -3.64
CA VAL A 149 8.21 -15.95 -4.40
C VAL A 149 9.36 -16.58 -3.62
N ALA A 150 10.07 -17.51 -4.24
CA ALA A 150 11.16 -18.22 -3.60
C ALA A 150 12.32 -17.27 -3.30
N ASP A 151 12.89 -17.39 -2.10
CA ASP A 151 14.13 -16.70 -1.75
C ASP A 151 15.29 -17.16 -2.64
N PHE A 152 16.34 -16.35 -2.70
CA PHE A 152 17.52 -16.71 -3.48
C PHE A 152 18.14 -18.03 -3.02
N ASN A 153 18.17 -19.03 -3.91
CA ASN A 153 18.85 -20.29 -3.71
C ASN A 153 19.90 -20.50 -4.82
N ALA A 154 21.18 -20.52 -4.45
CA ALA A 154 22.29 -20.65 -5.39
C ALA A 154 22.28 -21.97 -6.20
N SER A 155 21.63 -23.02 -5.71
CA SER A 155 21.47 -24.29 -6.43
C SER A 155 20.41 -24.23 -7.53
N ILE A 156 19.45 -23.31 -7.42
CA ILE A 156 18.35 -23.14 -8.37
C ILE A 156 18.64 -21.95 -9.30
N HIS A 157 19.08 -20.83 -8.74
CA HIS A 157 19.39 -19.59 -9.43
C HIS A 157 20.80 -19.63 -10.04
N THR A 158 20.96 -20.51 -11.01
CA THR A 158 22.20 -20.68 -11.77
C THR A 158 22.10 -19.99 -13.12
N SER A 159 23.25 -19.64 -13.70
CA SER A 159 23.32 -19.08 -15.07
C SER A 159 22.68 -20.01 -16.11
N ALA A 160 22.87 -21.33 -15.96
CA ALA A 160 22.28 -22.33 -16.84
C ALA A 160 20.74 -22.34 -16.77
N LYS A 161 20.17 -22.23 -15.56
CA LYS A 161 18.72 -22.17 -15.38
C LYS A 161 18.13 -20.87 -15.95
N ALA A 162 18.80 -19.74 -15.72
CA ALA A 162 18.40 -18.45 -16.30
C ALA A 162 18.41 -18.47 -17.84
N ALA A 163 19.43 -19.08 -18.45
CA ALA A 163 19.49 -19.25 -19.91
C ALA A 163 18.35 -20.14 -20.44
N ALA A 164 18.07 -21.25 -19.76
CA ALA A 164 16.97 -22.14 -20.13
C ALA A 164 15.60 -21.45 -20.03
N ASP A 165 15.38 -20.65 -18.98
CA ASP A 165 14.13 -19.91 -18.80
C ASP A 165 14.00 -18.79 -19.85
N ALA A 166 15.11 -18.12 -20.22
CA ALA A 166 15.12 -17.14 -21.31
C ALA A 166 14.77 -17.76 -22.68
N ASP A 167 15.34 -18.93 -23.01
CA ASP A 167 15.01 -19.65 -24.24
C ASP A 167 13.54 -20.11 -24.26
N ALA A 168 13.01 -20.55 -23.12
CA ALA A 168 11.60 -20.92 -22.99
C ALA A 168 10.67 -19.72 -23.22
N LEU A 169 11.00 -18.55 -22.64
CA LEU A 169 10.27 -17.31 -22.87
C LEU A 169 10.31 -16.89 -24.34
N TYR A 170 11.46 -16.98 -25.00
CA TYR A 170 11.61 -16.66 -26.42
C TYR A 170 10.75 -17.57 -27.31
N LYS A 171 10.79 -18.89 -27.09
CA LYS A 171 9.96 -19.85 -27.83
C LYS A 171 8.47 -19.65 -27.60
N ALA A 172 8.07 -19.38 -26.35
CA ALA A 172 6.67 -19.09 -26.02
C ALA A 172 6.17 -17.83 -26.72
N ALA A 173 7.01 -16.78 -26.81
CA ALA A 173 6.68 -15.56 -27.53
C ALA A 173 6.48 -15.80 -29.04
N LEU A 174 7.34 -16.64 -29.66
CA LEU A 174 7.20 -16.97 -31.09
C LEU A 174 5.94 -17.81 -31.40
N ALA A 175 5.48 -18.64 -30.46
CA ALA A 175 4.31 -19.49 -30.66
C ALA A 175 2.95 -18.74 -30.61
N GLN A 176 2.96 -17.46 -30.24
CA GLN A 176 1.77 -16.59 -30.21
C GLN A 176 1.59 -15.75 -31.49
N TYR A 177 2.53 -15.84 -32.43
CA TYR A 177 2.46 -15.27 -33.78
C TYR A 177 2.18 -16.36 -34.81
#